data_AF-A0A819KDC6-F1
#
_entry.id   AF-A0A819KDC6-F1
#
_cell.length_a   1.000
_cell.length_b   1.000
_cell.length_c   1.000
_cell.angle_alpha   90.00
_cell.angle_beta   90.00
_cell.angle_gamma   90.00
#
_symmetry.space_group_name_H-M   'P 1'
#
loop_
_entity.id
_entity.type
_entity.pdbx_description
1 polymer ?
#
loop_
_entity_poly.entity_id
_entity_poly.type
_entity_poly.pdbx_seq_one_letter_code
_entity_poly.pdbx_strand_id
1 'polypeptide(L)'
;RVFRLLEHNVLKDLLIKEEQIRLSQETQQLLSNIEDRKDIDWMDVIADLQTKLIKEAIGEDATEEEIQCGLRIFRSAHQLYANDDEFHNLSLYVRHNRAKQGNLHVGDSAMDVQLLNINGEFVSLLSYFQSNRPLLIIAGSYT
;
A
#
# COMPACT_ATOMS: atom_id res chain seq x y z
N ARG A 1 11.49 21.26 -12.26
CA ARG A 1 12.68 20.51 -11.74
C ARG A 1 12.29 19.14 -11.17
N VAL A 2 11.09 18.97 -10.60
CA VAL A 2 10.61 17.75 -9.92
C VAL A 2 10.37 16.53 -10.83
N PHE A 3 9.89 16.72 -12.08
CA PHE A 3 9.57 15.63 -13.02
C PHE A 3 10.78 14.90 -13.65
N ARG A 4 12.02 15.20 -13.24
CA ARG A 4 13.24 14.62 -13.81
C ARG A 4 13.98 13.63 -12.90
N LEU A 5 13.41 13.29 -11.74
CA LEU A 5 14.11 12.47 -10.74
C LEU A 5 14.24 11.00 -11.13
N LEU A 6 13.25 10.45 -11.84
CA LEU A 6 13.29 9.06 -12.32
C LEU A 6 12.84 9.04 -13.78
N GLU A 7 13.78 8.75 -14.69
CA GLU A 7 13.44 8.52 -16.07
C GLU A 7 12.61 7.25 -16.23
N HIS A 8 11.80 7.18 -17.28
CA HIS A 8 10.88 6.07 -17.55
C HIS A 8 11.53 4.68 -17.44
N ASN A 9 12.71 4.50 -18.04
CA ASN A 9 13.41 3.21 -18.02
C ASN A 9 13.97 2.89 -16.63
N VAL A 10 14.52 3.89 -15.92
CA VAL A 10 15.00 3.72 -14.54
C VAL A 10 13.85 3.29 -13.64
N LEU A 11 12.67 3.89 -13.82
CA LEU A 11 11.49 3.53 -13.06
C LEU A 11 11.03 2.09 -13.33
N LYS A 12 11.09 1.63 -14.59
CA LYS A 12 10.79 0.22 -14.94
C LYS A 12 11.79 -0.74 -14.29
N ASP A 13 13.09 -0.45 -14.40
CA ASP A 13 14.14 -1.27 -13.81
C ASP A 13 13.97 -1.39 -12.28
N LEU A 14 13.58 -0.31 -11.62
CA LEU A 14 13.28 -0.31 -10.19
C LEU A 14 12.08 -1.19 -9.83
N LEU A 15 11.00 -1.16 -10.63
CA LEU A 15 9.83 -2.00 -10.40
C LEU A 15 10.16 -3.48 -10.61
N ILE A 16 10.93 -3.82 -11.64
CA ILE A 16 11.42 -5.18 -11.88
C ILE A 16 12.27 -5.65 -10.69
N LYS A 17 13.17 -4.80 -10.21
CA LYS A 17 14.04 -5.12 -9.07
C LYS A 17 13.25 -5.27 -7.77
N GLU A 18 12.29 -4.39 -7.50
CA GLU A 18 11.38 -4.51 -6.35
C GLU A 18 10.61 -5.82 -6.40
N GLU A 19 10.09 -6.18 -7.57
CA GLU A 19 9.36 -7.42 -7.77
C GLU A 19 10.23 -8.65 -7.50
N GLN A 20 11.44 -8.70 -8.07
CA GLN A 20 12.38 -9.80 -7.85
C GLN A 20 12.74 -9.94 -6.37
N ILE A 21 13.02 -8.83 -5.68
CA ILE A 21 13.36 -8.86 -4.25
C ILE A 21 12.14 -9.30 -3.44
N ARG A 22 10.96 -8.72 -3.66
CA ARG A 22 9.76 -9.06 -2.90
C ARG A 22 9.33 -10.50 -3.09
N LEU A 23 9.45 -11.04 -4.30
CA LEU A 23 9.11 -12.43 -4.61
C LEU A 23 10.24 -13.42 -4.27
N SER A 24 11.40 -12.94 -3.81
CA SER A 24 12.48 -13.81 -3.34
C SER A 24 12.04 -14.66 -2.14
N GLN A 25 12.58 -15.86 -2.04
CA GLN A 25 12.30 -16.76 -0.91
C GLN A 25 12.64 -16.11 0.43
N GLU A 26 13.76 -15.38 0.50
CA GLU A 26 14.21 -14.67 1.70
C GLU A 26 13.18 -13.63 2.15
N THR A 27 12.71 -12.78 1.24
CA THR A 27 11.72 -11.75 1.58
C THR A 27 10.37 -12.38 1.92
N GLN A 28 9.93 -13.40 1.20
CA GLN A 28 8.69 -14.11 1.53
C GLN A 28 8.72 -14.77 2.92
N GLN A 29 9.85 -15.36 3.30
CA GLN A 29 10.05 -15.90 4.65
C GLN A 29 10.04 -14.81 5.71
N LEU A 30 10.72 -13.69 5.46
CA LEU A 30 10.72 -12.54 6.36
C LEU A 30 9.29 -12.02 6.59
N LEU A 31 8.53 -11.79 5.52
CA LEU A 31 7.15 -11.29 5.60
C LEU A 31 6.22 -12.30 6.30
N SER A 32 6.37 -13.59 6.03
CA SER A 32 5.60 -14.63 6.72
C SER A 32 5.87 -14.66 8.22
N ASN A 33 7.12 -14.43 8.65
CA ASN A 33 7.47 -14.39 10.08
C ASN A 33 6.95 -13.13 10.78
N ILE A 34 6.63 -12.09 10.01
CA ILE A 34 6.10 -10.81 10.52
C ILE A 34 4.59 -10.84 10.65
N GLU A 35 3.86 -11.65 9.87
CA GLU A 35 2.38 -11.66 9.85
C GLU A 35 1.77 -11.93 11.24
N ASP A 36 2.48 -12.67 12.11
CA ASP A 36 2.04 -12.97 13.49
C ASP A 36 2.59 -12.00 14.56
N ARG A 37 3.41 -11.01 14.17
CA ARG A 37 4.02 -10.05 15.09
C ARG A 37 3.15 -8.82 15.28
N LYS A 38 3.22 -8.22 16.48
CA LYS A 38 2.46 -7.00 16.84
C LYS A 38 3.31 -5.73 16.80
N ASP A 39 4.62 -5.87 16.72
CA ASP A 39 5.59 -4.80 16.88
C ASP A 39 6.20 -4.31 15.57
N ILE A 40 5.92 -5.00 14.45
CA ILE A 40 6.41 -4.66 13.12
C ILE A 40 5.33 -4.99 12.10
N ASP A 41 5.06 -4.06 11.17
CA ASP A 41 4.15 -4.28 10.06
C ASP A 41 4.94 -4.69 8.81
N TRP A 42 4.41 -5.62 8.02
CA TRP A 42 4.99 -5.97 6.73
C TRP A 42 5.08 -4.74 5.80
N MET A 43 4.19 -3.76 5.96
CA MET A 43 4.21 -2.49 5.24
C MET A 43 5.48 -1.69 5.51
N ASP A 44 6.01 -1.73 6.74
CA ASP A 44 7.25 -1.03 7.10
C ASP A 44 8.44 -1.64 6.36
N VAL A 45 8.51 -2.98 6.30
CA VAL A 45 9.57 -3.70 5.56
C VAL A 45 9.55 -3.35 4.07
N ILE A 46 8.36 -3.27 3.47
CA ILE A 46 8.25 -2.89 2.06
C ILE A 46 8.58 -1.41 1.84
N ALA A 47 8.18 -0.53 2.76
CA ALA A 47 8.54 0.89 2.70
C ALA A 47 10.06 1.09 2.77
N ASP A 48 10.75 0.35 3.65
CA ASP A 48 12.22 0.38 3.76
C ASP A 48 12.90 -0.13 2.49
N LEU A 49 12.41 -1.23 1.92
CA LEU A 49 12.91 -1.76 0.64
C LEU A 49 12.79 -0.72 -0.47
N GLN A 50 11.60 -0.13 -0.64
CA GLN A 50 11.36 0.88 -1.66
C GLN A 50 12.24 2.11 -1.44
N THR A 51 12.40 2.55 -0.19
CA THR A 51 13.26 3.68 0.15
C THR A 51 14.71 3.42 -0.24
N LYS A 52 15.23 2.21 0.02
CA LYS A 52 16.58 1.80 -0.42
C LYS A 52 16.72 1.84 -1.95
N LEU A 53 15.76 1.26 -2.67
CA LEU A 53 15.78 1.26 -4.14
C LEU A 53 15.74 2.68 -4.72
N ILE A 54 14.94 3.57 -4.12
CA ILE A 54 14.91 4.97 -4.52
C ILE A 54 16.26 5.63 -4.28
N LYS A 55 16.84 5.51 -3.07
CA LYS A 55 18.16 6.06 -2.74
C LYS A 55 19.26 5.56 -3.68
N GLU A 56 19.26 4.28 -4.03
CA GLU A 56 20.20 3.72 -5.01
C GLU A 56 20.08 4.39 -6.39
N ALA A 57 18.87 4.77 -6.80
CA ALA A 57 18.62 5.38 -8.11
C ALA A 57 18.92 6.88 -8.17
N ILE A 58 18.60 7.63 -7.10
CA ILE A 58 18.75 9.09 -7.07
C ILE A 58 20.06 9.54 -6.40
N GLY A 59 20.72 8.66 -5.66
CA GLY A 59 21.97 8.90 -4.94
C GLY A 59 21.78 8.95 -3.41
N GLU A 60 22.81 8.51 -2.67
CA GLU A 60 22.82 8.50 -1.19
C GLU A 60 22.78 9.91 -0.58
N ASP A 61 23.22 10.93 -1.34
CA ASP A 61 23.18 12.34 -0.93
C ASP A 61 21.81 13.00 -1.17
N ALA A 62 20.82 12.24 -1.63
CA ALA A 62 19.49 12.77 -1.91
C ALA A 62 18.78 13.25 -0.63
N THR A 63 18.08 14.36 -0.77
CA THR A 63 17.29 14.94 0.31
C THR A 63 16.06 14.07 0.60
N GLU A 64 15.52 14.19 1.82
CA GLU A 64 14.28 13.52 2.20
C GLU A 64 13.13 13.86 1.25
N GLU A 65 13.04 15.11 0.78
CA GLU A 65 12.01 15.54 -0.16
C GLU A 65 12.13 14.85 -1.53
N GLU A 66 13.35 14.65 -2.01
CA GLU A 66 13.62 13.92 -3.26
C GLU A 66 13.27 12.44 -3.14
N ILE A 67 13.60 11.81 -1.99
CA ILE A 67 13.24 10.43 -1.70
C ILE A 67 11.71 10.27 -1.67
N GLN A 68 11.01 11.14 -0.93
CA GLN A 68 9.55 11.11 -0.86
C GLN A 68 8.91 11.37 -2.23
N CYS A 69 9.51 12.24 -3.06
CA CYS A 69 9.06 12.44 -4.43
C CYS A 69 9.26 11.19 -5.29
N GLY A 70 10.43 10.55 -5.21
CA GLY A 70 10.74 9.31 -5.92
C GLY A 70 9.78 8.18 -5.54
N LEU A 71 9.49 8.03 -4.23
CA LEU A 71 8.51 7.06 -3.72
C LEU A 71 7.10 7.31 -4.28
N ARG A 72 6.65 8.57 -4.35
CA ARG A 72 5.35 8.91 -4.94
C ARG A 72 5.29 8.52 -6.43
N ILE A 73 6.32 8.88 -7.20
CA ILE A 73 6.40 8.51 -8.63
C ILE A 73 6.40 6.98 -8.78
N PHE A 74 7.16 6.28 -7.95
CA PHE A 74 7.27 4.82 -7.96
C PHE A 74 5.94 4.13 -7.66
N ARG A 75 5.26 4.53 -6.59
CA ARG A 75 3.99 3.94 -6.17
C ARG A 75 2.83 4.25 -7.12
N SER A 76 2.89 5.40 -7.79
CA SER A 76 1.87 5.84 -8.76
C SER A 76 2.20 5.47 -10.21
N ALA A 77 3.26 4.68 -10.47
CA ALA A 77 3.72 4.37 -11.82
C ALA A 77 2.61 3.82 -12.74
N HIS A 78 1.79 2.88 -12.25
CA HIS A 78 0.66 2.34 -13.02
C HIS A 78 -0.40 3.37 -13.42
N GLN A 79 -0.56 4.46 -12.64
CA GLN A 79 -1.51 5.54 -12.93
C GLN A 79 -0.89 6.55 -13.88
N LEU A 80 0.38 6.90 -13.65
CA LEU A 80 1.13 7.85 -14.47
C LEU A 80 1.34 7.33 -15.90
N TYR A 81 1.49 6.01 -16.06
CA TYR A 81 1.73 5.34 -17.34
C TYR A 81 0.62 4.34 -17.66
N ALA A 82 -0.64 4.75 -17.51
CA ALA A 82 -1.82 3.89 -17.68
C ALA A 82 -1.96 3.21 -19.06
N ASN A 83 -1.30 3.75 -20.09
CA ASN A 83 -1.30 3.19 -21.45
C ASN A 83 -0.12 2.25 -21.73
N ASP A 84 0.71 1.95 -20.72
CA ASP A 84 1.84 1.03 -20.82
C ASP A 84 1.54 -0.23 -20.00
N ASP A 85 1.24 -1.32 -20.72
CA ASP A 85 0.88 -2.61 -20.13
C ASP A 85 1.97 -3.17 -19.20
N GLU A 86 3.23 -2.80 -19.41
CA GLU A 86 4.34 -3.27 -18.59
C GLU A 86 4.30 -2.65 -17.19
N PHE A 87 3.99 -1.35 -17.08
CA PHE A 87 3.80 -0.70 -15.78
C PHE A 87 2.59 -1.24 -15.03
N HIS A 88 1.54 -1.63 -15.74
CA HIS A 88 0.38 -2.26 -15.13
C HIS A 88 0.72 -3.65 -14.56
N ASN A 89 1.52 -4.42 -15.31
CA ASN A 89 1.92 -5.78 -14.91
C ASN A 89 3.02 -5.83 -13.85
N LEU A 90 3.89 -4.83 -13.73
CA LEU A 90 4.97 -4.81 -12.74
C LEU A 90 4.53 -4.28 -11.37
N SER A 91 3.41 -3.57 -11.30
CA SER A 91 2.94 -2.98 -10.05
C SER A 91 2.35 -4.06 -9.12
N LEU A 92 3.19 -4.73 -8.31
CA LEU A 92 2.80 -5.79 -7.38
C LEU A 92 1.63 -5.40 -6.46
N TYR A 93 1.59 -4.13 -6.03
CA TYR A 93 0.49 -3.57 -5.23
C TYR A 93 -0.88 -3.65 -5.92
N VAL A 94 -0.94 -3.64 -7.25
CA VAL A 94 -2.20 -3.77 -7.97
C VAL A 94 -2.53 -5.25 -8.19
N ARG A 95 -1.53 -6.08 -8.48
CA ARG A 95 -1.72 -7.51 -8.79
C ARG A 95 -2.11 -8.36 -7.59
N HIS A 96 -1.49 -8.10 -6.43
CA HIS A 96 -1.62 -8.93 -5.24
C HIS A 96 -2.40 -8.28 -4.10
N ASN A 97 -2.93 -7.07 -4.27
CA ASN A 97 -3.90 -6.47 -3.36
C ASN A 97 -5.29 -7.08 -3.59
N ARG A 98 -5.34 -8.42 -3.50
CA ARG A 98 -6.57 -9.17 -3.41
C ARG A 98 -6.92 -9.25 -1.94
N ALA A 99 -8.09 -8.73 -1.58
CA ALA A 99 -8.68 -9.01 -0.29
C ALA A 99 -8.63 -10.53 -0.07
N LYS A 100 -7.89 -10.99 0.94
CA LYS A 100 -7.96 -12.39 1.37
C LYS A 100 -9.39 -12.64 1.88
N GLN A 101 -9.86 -13.87 1.78
CA GLN A 101 -11.08 -14.24 2.47
C GLN A 101 -10.83 -14.12 3.97
N GLY A 102 -11.41 -13.07 4.58
CA GLY A 102 -11.25 -12.81 6.00
C GLY A 102 -11.95 -13.87 6.84
N ASN A 103 -11.73 -13.82 8.16
CA ASN A 103 -12.30 -14.80 9.10
C ASN A 103 -13.78 -14.55 9.45
N LEU A 104 -14.41 -13.56 8.83
CA LEU A 104 -15.79 -13.18 9.09
C LEU A 104 -16.75 -13.91 8.15
N HIS A 105 -17.83 -14.41 8.71
CA HIS A 105 -18.89 -15.13 8.01
C HIS A 105 -20.21 -14.34 8.09
N VAL A 106 -21.09 -14.58 7.12
CA VAL A 106 -22.44 -14.01 7.16
C VAL A 106 -23.16 -14.51 8.41
N GLY A 107 -23.65 -13.57 9.22
CA GLY A 107 -24.31 -13.85 10.51
C GLY A 107 -23.43 -13.58 11.73
N ASP A 108 -22.12 -13.35 11.54
CA ASP A 108 -21.27 -12.90 12.65
C ASP A 108 -21.73 -11.54 13.18
N SER A 109 -21.69 -11.37 14.50
CA SER A 109 -21.95 -10.08 15.13
C SER A 109 -20.86 -9.08 14.73
N ALA A 110 -21.27 -7.94 14.19
CA ALA A 110 -20.35 -6.83 13.96
C ALA A 110 -19.77 -6.35 15.30
N MET A 111 -18.45 -6.25 15.38
CA MET A 111 -17.79 -5.62 16.54
C MET A 111 -18.14 -4.13 16.56
N ASP A 112 -18.41 -3.59 17.75
CA ASP A 112 -18.53 -2.14 17.89
C ASP A 112 -17.14 -1.51 17.82
N VAL A 113 -16.88 -0.76 16.76
CA VAL A 113 -15.60 -0.09 16.52
C VAL A 113 -15.79 1.42 16.56
N GLN A 114 -14.74 2.13 16.97
CA GLN A 114 -14.70 3.58 16.91
C GLN A 114 -14.39 4.02 15.46
N LEU A 115 -15.25 4.85 14.91
CA LEU A 115 -15.10 5.47 13.59
C LEU A 115 -14.77 6.95 13.76
N LEU A 116 -14.08 7.53 12.78
CA LEU A 116 -13.96 8.97 12.62
C LEU A 116 -14.95 9.40 11.53
N ASN A 117 -15.92 10.25 11.89
CA ASN A 117 -16.88 10.75 10.91
C ASN A 117 -16.29 11.88 10.06
N ILE A 118 -17.01 12.32 9.02
CA ILE A 118 -16.58 13.39 8.12
C ILE A 118 -16.42 14.77 8.81
N ASN A 119 -16.97 14.93 10.00
CA ASN A 119 -16.82 16.14 10.82
C ASN A 119 -15.60 16.04 11.77
N GLY A 120 -14.84 14.95 11.72
CA GLY A 120 -13.69 14.71 12.59
C GLY A 120 -14.07 14.26 14.01
N GLU A 121 -15.30 13.79 14.22
CA GLU A 121 -15.77 13.32 15.53
C GLU A 121 -15.68 11.80 15.62
N PHE A 122 -15.32 11.31 16.80
CA PHE A 122 -15.33 9.87 17.08
C PHE A 122 -16.74 9.37 17.39
N VAL A 123 -17.19 8.34 16.67
CA VAL A 123 -18.53 7.75 16.80
C VAL A 123 -18.43 6.22 16.86
N SER A 124 -19.39 5.55 17.50
CA SER A 124 -19.46 4.08 17.51
C SER A 124 -20.13 3.55 16.24
N LEU A 125 -19.65 2.42 15.72
CA LEU A 125 -20.26 1.73 14.59
C LEU A 125 -21.73 1.42 14.87
N LEU A 126 -22.00 0.82 16.03
CA LEU A 126 -23.34 0.39 16.42
C LEU A 126 -24.29 1.56 16.67
N SER A 127 -23.79 2.77 16.89
CA SER A 127 -24.63 3.97 16.99
C SER A 127 -25.42 4.28 15.71
N TYR A 128 -24.93 3.83 14.55
CA TYR A 128 -25.65 3.97 13.27
C TYR A 128 -26.74 2.91 13.07
N PHE A 129 -26.68 1.81 13.83
CA PHE A 129 -27.63 0.72 13.77
C PHE A 129 -28.98 1.16 14.35
N GLN A 130 -30.06 0.89 13.61
CA GLN A 130 -31.42 1.14 14.04
C GLN A 130 -32.26 -0.07 13.67
N SER A 131 -33.04 -0.61 14.61
CA SER A 131 -33.72 -1.90 14.51
C SER A 131 -34.64 -2.05 13.29
N ASN A 132 -35.09 -0.94 12.72
CA ASN A 132 -36.07 -0.90 11.63
C ASN A 132 -35.46 -0.54 10.25
N ARG A 133 -34.13 -0.44 10.13
CA ARG A 133 -33.46 -0.18 8.86
C ARG A 133 -32.16 -0.98 8.74
N PRO A 134 -31.88 -1.61 7.58
CA PRO A 134 -30.56 -2.17 7.34
C PRO A 134 -29.52 -1.04 7.30
N LEU A 135 -28.36 -1.28 7.91
CA LEU A 135 -27.20 -0.39 7.83
C LEU A 135 -26.23 -0.96 6.79
N LEU A 136 -25.90 -0.17 5.77
CA LEU A 136 -24.83 -0.44 4.82
C LEU A 136 -23.65 0.49 5.12
N ILE A 137 -22.46 -0.09 5.20
CA ILE A 137 -21.22 0.65 5.41
C ILE A 137 -20.35 0.48 4.17
N ILE A 138 -19.96 1.59 3.59
CA ILE A 138 -19.00 1.63 2.48
C ILE A 138 -17.74 2.27 3.03
N ALA A 139 -16.69 1.47 3.13
CA ALA A 139 -15.37 1.93 3.53
C ALA A 139 -14.44 1.92 2.31
N GLY A 140 -13.54 2.89 2.27
CA GLY A 140 -12.51 3.01 1.24
C GLY A 140 -11.41 3.94 1.71
N SER A 141 -10.25 3.85 1.07
CA SER A 141 -9.17 4.82 1.24
C SER A 141 -9.50 6.08 0.44
N TYR A 142 -9.55 7.23 1.11
CA TYR A 142 -9.63 8.55 0.46
C TYR A 142 -8.22 9.15 0.39
N THR A 143 -7.83 9.64 -0.79
CA THR A 143 -6.56 10.34 -1.06
C THR A 143 -6.85 11.68 -1.68
#